data_AF-A0A958RQP5-F1
#
_entry.id   AF-A0A958RQP5-F1
#
_cell.length_a   1.000
_cell.length_b   1.000
_cell.length_c   1.000
_cell.angle_alpha   90.00
_cell.angle_beta   90.00
_cell.angle_gamma   90.00
#
_symmetry.space_group_name_H-M   'P 1'
#
loop_
_entity.id
_entity.type
_entity.pdbx_description
1 polymer ?
#
loop_
_entity_poly.entity_id
_entity_poly.type
_entity_poly.pdbx_seq_one_letter_code
_entity_poly.pdbx_strand_id
1 'polypeptide(L)'
;MINTLKYIFIILFSLSAFYGIAENKAISCAHTHAQFSCVKYLKNYDGDTTTFEIPNVHPLIGQNISVRVRGIDTPEIRTKDKCEKDKGRIAKNLAQPAGKH
;
A
#
# COMPACT_ATOMS: atom_id res chain seq x y z
N MET A 1 -19.64 44.04 -34.39
CA MET A 1 -18.29 43.83 -33.81
C MET A 1 -18.33 43.48 -32.32
N ILE A 2 -19.17 44.14 -31.51
CA ILE A 2 -19.26 43.89 -30.04
C ILE A 2 -19.87 42.51 -29.69
N ASN A 3 -20.90 42.06 -30.42
CA ASN A 3 -21.54 40.77 -30.14
C ASN A 3 -20.64 39.58 -30.49
N THR A 4 -19.91 39.68 -31.61
CA THR A 4 -18.92 38.68 -32.02
C THR A 4 -17.80 38.52 -31.00
N LEU A 5 -17.34 39.63 -30.39
CA LEU A 5 -16.32 39.61 -29.34
C LEU A 5 -16.81 38.98 -28.03
N LYS A 6 -18.10 39.14 -27.68
CA LYS A 6 -18.72 38.49 -26.51
C LYS A 6 -18.80 36.97 -26.66
N TYR A 7 -19.16 36.47 -27.84
CA TYR A 7 -19.21 35.03 -28.08
C TYR A 7 -17.83 34.37 -28.00
N ILE A 8 -16.78 35.05 -28.47
CA ILE A 8 -15.39 34.57 -28.34
C ILE A 8 -15.00 34.45 -26.86
N PHE A 9 -15.35 35.45 -26.04
CA PHE A 9 -15.09 35.39 -24.59
C PHE A 9 -15.84 34.27 -23.87
N ILE A 10 -17.11 34.02 -24.24
CA ILE A 10 -17.91 32.92 -23.68
C ILE A 10 -17.33 31.56 -24.07
N ILE A 11 -16.88 31.40 -25.32
CA ILE A 11 -16.24 30.16 -25.80
C ILE A 11 -14.90 29.93 -25.10
N LEU A 12 -14.08 30.96 -24.92
CA LEU A 12 -12.80 30.84 -24.20
C LEU A 12 -12.98 30.50 -22.72
N PHE A 13 -14.00 31.07 -22.06
CA PHE A 13 -14.32 30.78 -20.67
C PHE A 13 -14.92 29.39 -20.46
N SER A 14 -15.72 28.90 -21.42
CA SER A 14 -16.23 27.52 -21.35
C SER A 14 -15.14 26.51 -21.67
N LEU A 15 -14.20 26.80 -22.59
CA LEU A 15 -13.09 25.90 -22.90
C LEU A 15 -12.16 25.69 -21.70
N SER A 16 -11.83 26.74 -20.94
CA SER A 16 -10.98 26.62 -19.74
C SER A 16 -11.63 25.83 -18.61
N ALA A 17 -12.96 25.88 -18.48
CA ALA A 17 -13.72 25.10 -17.51
C ALA A 17 -13.70 23.58 -17.81
N PHE A 18 -13.51 23.17 -19.06
CA PHE A 18 -13.38 21.76 -19.45
C PHE A 18 -11.98 21.17 -19.19
N TYR A 19 -10.91 21.97 -19.22
CA TYR A 19 -9.54 21.48 -18.97
C TYR A 19 -9.24 21.19 -17.49
N GLY A 20 -10.05 21.71 -16.55
CA GLY A 20 -9.78 21.61 -15.11
C GLY A 20 -10.08 20.25 -14.45
N ILE A 21 -10.53 19.22 -15.19
CA ILE A 21 -11.05 17.97 -14.61
C ILE A 21 -10.11 16.76 -14.82
N ALA A 22 -8.88 16.94 -15.32
CA ALA A 22 -8.01 15.83 -15.70
C ALA A 22 -6.66 15.76 -14.96
N GLU A 23 -6.62 16.02 -13.65
CA GLU A 23 -5.44 15.68 -12.85
C GLU A 23 -5.52 14.22 -12.33
N ASN A 24 -5.02 13.28 -13.13
CA ASN A 24 -4.71 11.94 -12.63
C ASN A 24 -3.38 11.99 -11.87
N LYS A 25 -3.44 12.21 -10.55
CA LYS A 25 -2.26 12.13 -9.68
C LYS A 25 -1.74 10.68 -9.68
N ALA A 26 -0.69 10.41 -10.44
CA ALA A 26 -0.03 9.12 -10.46
C ALA A 26 0.47 8.78 -9.04
N ILE A 27 0.10 7.61 -8.52
CA ILE A 27 0.68 7.08 -7.28
C ILE A 27 2.15 6.79 -7.55
N SER A 28 3.03 7.55 -6.89
CA SER A 28 4.47 7.31 -6.95
C SER A 28 4.84 6.14 -6.04
N CYS A 29 5.50 5.13 -6.61
CA CYS A 29 6.09 4.02 -5.87
C CYS A 29 7.58 4.24 -5.57
N ALA A 30 8.05 5.50 -5.60
CA ALA A 30 9.42 5.84 -5.26
C ALA A 30 9.72 5.50 -3.79
N HIS A 31 10.87 4.90 -3.55
CA HIS A 31 11.38 4.62 -2.22
C HIS A 31 12.24 5.77 -1.72
N THR A 32 12.30 5.90 -0.40
CA THR A 32 13.23 6.80 0.28
C THR A 32 14.14 5.99 1.19
N HIS A 33 15.15 6.63 1.76
CA HIS A 33 16.06 5.98 2.71
C HIS A 33 15.34 5.48 3.99
N ALA A 34 14.13 5.97 4.28
CA ALA A 34 13.37 5.63 5.47
C ALA A 34 12.07 4.85 5.19
N GLN A 35 11.67 4.71 3.91
CA GLN A 35 10.35 4.18 3.57
C GLN A 35 10.32 3.46 2.22
N PHE A 36 9.73 2.28 2.23
CA PHE A 36 9.30 1.59 1.01
C PHE A 36 7.84 1.92 0.71
N SER A 37 7.54 2.09 -0.59
CA SER A 37 6.23 2.51 -1.11
C SER A 37 5.67 1.40 -2.00
N CYS A 38 4.34 1.28 -2.09
CA CYS A 38 3.66 0.27 -2.91
C CYS A 38 4.08 -1.19 -2.59
N VAL A 39 4.48 -1.47 -1.34
CA VAL A 39 4.79 -2.83 -0.91
C VAL A 39 3.54 -3.70 -0.95
N LYS A 40 3.71 -4.96 -1.36
CA LYS A 40 2.63 -5.91 -1.49
C LYS A 40 2.74 -6.97 -0.42
N TYR A 41 1.69 -7.09 0.39
CA TYR A 41 1.57 -8.17 1.37
C TYR A 41 1.53 -9.54 0.68
N LEU A 42 2.38 -10.46 1.13
CA LEU A 42 2.39 -11.85 0.66
C LEU A 42 1.76 -12.79 1.68
N LYS A 43 2.27 -12.81 2.91
CA LYS A 43 1.81 -13.70 3.98
C LYS A 43 2.16 -13.18 5.36
N ASN A 44 1.33 -13.54 6.33
CA ASN A 44 1.60 -13.38 7.75
C ASN A 44 2.12 -14.71 8.31
N TYR A 45 3.23 -14.67 9.04
CA TYR A 45 3.80 -15.85 9.67
C TYR A 45 3.05 -16.16 10.97
N ASP A 46 3.12 -15.31 11.99
CA ASP A 46 2.64 -15.52 13.36
C ASP A 46 2.07 -14.27 14.08
N GLY A 47 2.02 -13.12 13.42
CA GLY A 47 1.36 -11.91 13.94
C GLY A 47 2.27 -10.68 14.02
N ASP A 48 3.54 -10.84 14.40
CA ASP A 48 4.55 -9.77 14.37
C ASP A 48 5.42 -9.82 13.10
N THR A 49 5.45 -10.97 12.42
CA THR A 49 6.31 -11.23 11.27
C THR A 49 5.50 -11.39 10.00
N THR A 50 5.70 -10.47 9.05
CA THR A 50 5.00 -10.47 7.76
C THR A 50 5.97 -10.45 6.59
N THR A 51 5.66 -11.20 5.53
CA THR A 51 6.42 -11.21 4.29
C THR A 51 5.81 -10.28 3.26
N PHE A 52 6.65 -9.44 2.65
CA PHE A 52 6.27 -8.50 1.60
C PHE A 52 7.08 -8.70 0.32
N GLU A 53 6.48 -8.28 -0.79
CA GLU A 53 7.16 -7.98 -2.05
C GLU A 53 7.35 -6.46 -2.13
N ILE A 54 8.58 -6.01 -2.32
CA ILE A 54 8.97 -4.61 -2.49
C ILE A 54 9.32 -4.40 -3.97
N PRO A 55 8.53 -3.63 -4.74
CA PRO A 55 8.83 -3.37 -6.15
C PRO A 55 10.12 -2.55 -6.29
N ASN A 56 10.76 -2.51 -7.47
CA ASN A 56 11.91 -1.63 -7.75
C ASN A 56 13.13 -1.79 -6.81
N VAL A 57 13.23 -2.92 -6.11
CA VAL A 57 14.40 -3.34 -5.32
C VAL A 57 14.97 -4.61 -5.95
N HIS A 58 16.29 -4.83 -5.84
CA HIS A 58 16.93 -6.03 -6.38
C HIS A 58 16.19 -7.31 -5.90
N PRO A 59 15.86 -8.26 -6.80
CA PRO A 59 15.00 -9.41 -6.48
C PRO A 59 15.43 -10.22 -5.26
N LEU A 60 16.74 -10.37 -5.04
CA LEU A 60 17.33 -11.06 -3.88
C LEU A 60 16.79 -10.53 -2.53
N ILE A 61 16.50 -9.23 -2.46
CA ILE A 61 16.03 -8.56 -1.24
C ILE A 61 14.53 -8.24 -1.37
N GLY A 62 14.06 -7.80 -2.54
CA GLY A 62 12.71 -7.26 -2.71
C GLY A 62 11.60 -8.31 -2.84
N GLN A 63 11.85 -9.52 -3.34
CA GLN A 63 10.74 -10.43 -3.69
C GLN A 63 10.04 -11.08 -2.49
N ASN A 64 10.77 -11.43 -1.43
CA ASN A 64 10.24 -12.21 -0.30
C ASN A 64 10.89 -11.78 1.02
N ILE A 65 10.82 -10.49 1.35
CA ILE A 65 11.42 -9.99 2.58
C ILE A 65 10.49 -10.23 3.78
N SER A 66 11.04 -10.82 4.84
CA SER A 66 10.35 -10.96 6.12
C SER A 66 10.66 -9.75 7.00
N VAL A 67 9.62 -9.07 7.46
CA VAL A 67 9.74 -7.86 8.29
C VAL A 67 9.03 -8.12 9.61
N ARG A 68 9.68 -7.74 10.71
CA ARG A 68 9.13 -7.81 12.06
C ARG A 68 8.66 -6.45 12.54
N VAL A 69 7.55 -6.41 13.27
CA VAL A 69 7.10 -5.21 13.97
C VAL A 69 8.00 -4.95 15.16
N ARG A 70 8.75 -3.85 15.13
CA ARG A 70 9.71 -3.51 16.18
C ARG A 70 9.02 -3.33 17.54
N GLY A 71 9.51 -4.03 18.56
CA GLY A 71 9.02 -3.92 19.94
C GLY A 71 7.77 -4.75 20.25
N ILE A 72 7.31 -5.55 19.30
CA ILE A 72 6.22 -6.50 19.46
C ILE A 72 6.78 -7.90 19.27
N ASP A 73 6.34 -8.83 20.10
CA ASP A 73 6.72 -10.24 20.04
C ASP A 73 5.44 -11.06 20.21
N THR A 74 5.14 -11.92 19.25
CA THR A 74 3.90 -12.71 19.22
C THR A 74 4.18 -14.18 19.58
N PRO A 75 3.20 -14.90 20.18
CA PRO A 75 3.36 -16.33 20.46
C PRO A 75 3.68 -17.14 19.19
N GLU A 76 4.61 -18.08 19.30
CA GLU A 76 5.18 -18.79 18.15
C GLU A 76 4.25 -19.87 17.61
N ILE A 77 3.91 -19.84 16.32
CA ILE A 77 2.98 -20.83 15.74
C ILE A 77 3.62 -22.23 15.56
N ARG A 78 4.95 -22.33 15.58
CA ARG A 78 5.70 -23.59 15.41
C ARG A 78 6.19 -24.18 16.73
N THR A 79 5.88 -23.56 17.87
CA THR A 79 6.19 -24.09 19.21
C THR A 79 5.55 -25.46 19.45
N LYS A 80 6.11 -26.23 20.39
CA LYS A 80 5.52 -27.49 20.85
C LYS A 80 4.40 -27.27 21.88
N ASP A 81 4.41 -26.13 22.57
CA ASP A 81 3.38 -25.77 23.54
C ASP A 81 2.04 -25.53 22.85
N LYS A 82 0.97 -26.16 23.34
CA LYS A 82 -0.35 -26.06 22.73
C LYS A 82 -0.99 -24.68 22.97
N CYS A 83 -0.87 -24.15 24.18
CA CYS A 83 -1.46 -22.87 24.58
C CYS A 83 -0.82 -21.72 23.79
N GLU A 84 0.50 -21.72 23.69
CA GLU A 84 1.25 -20.73 22.92
C GLU A 84 0.88 -20.80 21.43
N LYS A 85 0.84 -22.01 20.85
CA LYS A 85 0.46 -22.20 19.45
C LYS A 85 -0.95 -21.68 19.14
N ASP A 86 -1.90 -21.94 20.02
CA ASP A 86 -3.28 -21.49 19.84
C ASP A 86 -3.38 -19.96 19.92
N LYS A 87 -2.64 -19.33 20.84
CA LYS A 87 -2.52 -17.86 20.90
C LYS A 87 -1.83 -17.29 19.66
N GLY A 88 -0.80 -17.96 19.13
CA GLY A 88 -0.11 -17.54 17.91
C GLY A 88 -1.02 -17.57 16.68
N ARG A 89 -1.90 -18.59 16.58
CA ARG A 89 -2.91 -18.66 15.52
C ARG A 89 -3.92 -17.51 15.60
N ILE A 90 -4.34 -17.14 16.82
CA ILE A 90 -5.23 -16.00 17.04
C ILE A 90 -4.54 -14.71 16.60
N ALA A 91 -3.30 -14.46 17.07
CA ALA A 91 -2.52 -13.30 16.70
C ALA A 91 -2.32 -13.19 15.17
N LYS A 92 -1.97 -14.30 14.53
CA LYS A 92 -1.86 -14.40 13.08
C LYS A 92 -3.14 -13.97 12.35
N ASN A 93 -4.28 -14.52 12.76
CA ASN A 93 -5.56 -14.23 12.11
C ASN A 93 -5.98 -12.77 12.32
N LEU A 94 -5.70 -12.20 13.49
CA LEU A 94 -5.99 -10.80 13.80
C LEU A 94 -5.14 -9.82 12.96
N ALA A 95 -3.86 -10.13 12.74
CA ALA A 95 -2.96 -9.28 11.97
C ALA A 95 -3.06 -9.47 10.44
N GLN A 96 -3.83 -10.46 9.98
CA GLN A 96 -3.99 -10.75 8.56
C GLN A 96 -4.90 -9.71 7.88
N PRO A 97 -4.54 -9.14 6.71
CA PRO A 97 -5.39 -8.18 6.01
C PRO A 97 -6.75 -8.78 5.60
N ALA A 98 -7.80 -7.97 5.69
CA ALA A 98 -9.15 -8.36 5.27
C ALA A 98 -9.21 -8.77 3.79
N GLY A 99 -10.06 -9.75 3.46
CA GLY A 99 -10.27 -10.22 2.08
C GLY A 99 -9.25 -11.26 1.59
N LYS A 100 -8.45 -11.85 2.49
CA LYS A 100 -7.47 -12.92 2.21
C LYS A 100 -7.86 -14.27 2.87
N HIS A 101 -9.15 -14.50 3.09
CA HIS A 101 -9.69 -15.77 3.61
C HIS A 101 -9.92 -16.77 2.48
#